data_AF-A0A482V0J1-F1
#
_entry.id   AF-A0A482V0J1-F1
#
_cell.length_a   1.000
_cell.length_b   1.000
_cell.length_c   1.000
_cell.angle_alpha   90.00
_cell.angle_beta   90.00
_cell.angle_gamma   90.00
#
_symmetry.space_group_name_H-M   'P 1'
#
loop_
_entity.id
_entity.type
_entity.pdbx_description
1 polymer ?
#
loop_
_entity_poly.entity_id
_entity_poly.type
_entity_poly.pdbx_seq_one_letter_code
_entity_poly.pdbx_strand_id
1 'polypeptide(L)'
;MPSQHQVLLNSKALANTLQSLGYKLVGEGTDNHLVLVDLKASKKIDGARVERVCELVNMACNKNTIPGDVSAMTPGGIRMGK
;
A
#
# COMPACT_ATOMS: atom_id res chain seq x y z
N MET A 1 22.93 0.31 3.83
CA MET A 1 21.61 -0.35 3.97
C MET A 1 21.03 0.02 5.33
N PRO A 2 19.77 0.47 5.45
CA PRO A 2 19.15 0.69 6.75
C PRO A 2 19.08 -0.64 7.53
N SER A 3 19.21 -0.56 8.85
CA SER A 3 19.08 -1.73 9.73
C SER A 3 17.65 -2.29 9.67
N GLN A 4 17.47 -3.58 9.99
CA GLN A 4 16.14 -4.20 10.07
C GLN A 4 15.22 -3.43 11.02
N HIS A 5 15.77 -2.94 12.15
CA HIS A 5 15.05 -2.09 13.08
C HIS A 5 14.53 -0.80 12.42
N GLN A 6 15.38 -0.12 11.65
CA GLN A 6 14.96 1.11 10.94
C GLN A 6 13.89 0.84 9.87
N VAL A 7 13.92 -0.31 9.21
CA VAL A 7 12.89 -0.70 8.23
C VAL A 7 11.51 -0.82 8.88
N LEU A 8 11.44 -1.40 10.08
CA LEU A 8 10.19 -1.49 10.85
C LEU A 8 9.69 -0.10 11.28
N LEU A 9 10.58 0.76 11.78
CA LEU A 9 10.22 2.13 12.16
C LEU A 9 9.67 2.93 10.97
N ASN A 10 10.34 2.82 9.81
CA ASN A 10 9.91 3.49 8.59
C ASN A 10 8.54 2.97 8.10
N SER A 11 8.32 1.66 8.17
CA SER A 11 7.05 1.05 7.75
C SER A 11 5.90 1.49 8.64
N LYS A 12 6.12 1.57 9.97
CA LYS A 12 5.14 2.14 10.92
C LYS A 12 4.87 3.61 10.65
N ALA A 13 5.90 4.41 10.38
CA ALA A 13 5.73 5.82 10.03
C ALA A 13 4.91 6.00 8.73
N LEU A 14 5.18 5.17 7.72
CA LEU A 14 4.43 5.14 6.47
C LEU A 14 2.96 4.76 6.70
N ALA A 15 2.70 3.71 7.47
CA ALA A 15 1.34 3.27 7.80
C ALA A 15 0.54 4.37 8.50
N ASN A 16 1.10 4.97 9.56
CA ASN A 16 0.47 6.04 10.32
C ASN A 16 0.15 7.26 9.44
N THR A 17 1.08 7.62 8.54
CA THR A 17 0.87 8.75 7.62
C THR A 17 -0.23 8.45 6.60
N LEU A 18 -0.28 7.24 6.06
CA LEU A 18 -1.36 6.85 5.14
C LEU A 18 -2.72 6.87 5.84
N GLN A 19 -2.80 6.35 7.07
CA GLN A 19 -4.03 6.37 7.86
C GLN A 19 -4.48 7.79 8.19
N SER A 20 -3.56 8.69 8.57
CA SER A 20 -3.90 10.10 8.83
C SER A 20 -4.39 10.85 7.58
N LEU A 21 -3.96 10.42 6.39
CA LEU A 21 -4.46 10.89 5.09
C LEU A 21 -5.78 10.22 4.65
N GLY A 22 -6.38 9.39 5.51
CA GLY A 22 -7.66 8.73 5.28
C GLY A 22 -7.58 7.50 4.37
N TYR A 23 -6.40 6.86 4.27
CA TYR A 23 -6.27 5.57 3.60
C TYR A 23 -6.49 4.42 4.59
N LYS A 24 -7.28 3.44 4.17
CA LYS A 24 -7.48 2.17 4.88
C LYS A 24 -6.34 1.21 4.53
N LEU A 25 -5.77 0.60 5.55
CA LEU A 25 -4.76 -0.45 5.42
C LEU A 25 -5.37 -1.81 5.72
N VAL A 26 -4.99 -2.83 4.97
CA VAL A 26 -5.31 -4.22 5.29
C VAL A 26 -4.57 -4.59 6.57
N GLY A 27 -5.30 -5.06 7.59
CA GLY A 27 -4.75 -5.35 8.91
C GLY A 27 -4.56 -4.13 9.81
N GLU A 28 -5.10 -2.97 9.44
CA GLU A 28 -5.13 -1.75 10.26
C GLU A 28 -3.76 -1.18 10.66
N GLY A 29 -2.69 -1.58 9.97
CA GLY A 29 -1.34 -1.12 10.24
C GLY A 29 -0.28 -1.98 9.58
N THR A 30 0.89 -2.08 10.22
CA THR A 30 1.95 -3.02 9.85
C THR A 30 2.87 -3.32 11.03
N ASP A 31 3.29 -4.58 11.13
CA ASP A 31 4.33 -5.04 12.05
C ASP A 31 5.59 -5.54 11.34
N ASN A 32 5.66 -5.33 10.02
CA ASN A 32 6.77 -5.77 9.19
C ASN A 32 7.25 -4.67 8.25
N HIS A 33 7.88 -5.05 7.14
CA HIS A 33 8.57 -4.16 6.21
C HIS A 33 7.67 -3.62 5.08
N LEU A 34 6.36 -3.94 5.09
CA LEU A 34 5.43 -3.53 4.03
C LEU A 34 4.08 -3.08 4.57
N VAL A 35 3.34 -2.33 3.76
CA VAL A 35 1.96 -1.94 3.96
C VAL A 35 1.14 -2.34 2.74
N LEU A 36 -0.13 -2.69 2.95
CA LEU A 36 -1.09 -2.97 1.90
C LEU A 36 -2.27 -2.02 2.03
N VAL A 37 -2.39 -1.11 1.07
CA VAL A 37 -3.45 -0.09 1.06
C VAL A 37 -4.67 -0.61 0.31
N ASP A 38 -5.84 -0.47 0.90
CA ASP A 38 -7.14 -0.73 0.26
C ASP A 38 -7.62 0.52 -0.46
N LEU A 39 -7.41 0.59 -1.78
CA LEU A 39 -7.76 1.76 -2.59
C LEU A 39 -9.26 1.79 -2.93
N LYS A 40 -9.94 0.65 -2.91
CA LYS A 40 -11.39 0.56 -3.15
C LYS A 40 -12.16 1.24 -2.03
N ALA A 41 -11.90 0.88 -0.78
CA ALA A 41 -12.54 1.49 0.38
C ALA A 41 -12.10 2.94 0.57
N SER A 42 -10.83 3.25 0.30
CA SER A 42 -10.28 4.59 0.56
C SER A 42 -10.67 5.64 -0.47
N LYS A 43 -10.57 5.31 -1.77
CA LYS A 43 -10.64 6.28 -2.87
C LYS A 43 -11.47 5.80 -4.07
N LYS A 44 -12.08 4.61 -4.01
CA LYS A 44 -12.87 4.01 -5.10
C LYS A 44 -12.09 3.89 -6.43
N ILE A 45 -10.79 3.61 -6.35
CA ILE A 45 -9.90 3.38 -7.49
C ILE A 45 -9.22 2.01 -7.36
N ASP A 46 -8.81 1.42 -8.48
CA ASP A 46 -8.04 0.16 -8.46
C ASP A 46 -6.52 0.38 -8.41
N GLY A 47 -5.81 -0.68 -8.04
CA GLY A 47 -4.36 -0.66 -7.93
C GLY A 47 -3.64 -0.47 -9.27
N ALA A 48 -4.24 -0.93 -10.38
CA ALA A 48 -3.62 -0.80 -11.70
C ALA A 48 -3.47 0.66 -12.15
N ARG A 49 -4.49 1.50 -11.93
CA ARG A 49 -4.40 2.94 -12.23
C ARG A 49 -3.38 3.66 -11.34
N VAL A 50 -3.37 3.33 -10.04
CA VAL A 50 -2.44 3.94 -9.08
C VAL A 50 -1.00 3.55 -9.40
N GLU A 51 -0.73 2.26 -9.61
CA GLU A 51 0.59 1.74 -10.00
C GLU A 51 1.11 2.46 -11.26
N ARG A 52 0.25 2.65 -12.27
CA ARG A 52 0.65 3.35 -13.50
C ARG A 52 1.03 4.81 -13.25
N VAL A 53 0.28 5.54 -12.43
CA VAL A 53 0.62 6.95 -12.11
C VAL A 53 1.90 7.03 -11.30
N CYS A 54 2.07 6.13 -10.31
CA CYS A 54 3.29 6.03 -9.52
C CYS A 54 4.51 5.76 -10.41
N GLU A 55 4.41 4.83 -11.37
CA GLU A 55 5.46 4.55 -12.33
C GLU A 55 5.85 5.79 -13.15
N LEU A 56 4.87 6.56 -13.62
CA LEU A 56 5.11 7.80 -14.38
C LEU A 56 5.84 8.88 -13.58
N VAL A 57 5.77 8.84 -12.25
CA VAL A 57 6.48 9.76 -11.34
C VAL A 57 7.71 9.12 -10.68
N ASN A 58 8.21 8.00 -11.23
CA ASN A 58 9.37 7.25 -10.74
C ASN A 58 9.21 6.69 -9.31
N MET A 59 7.97 6.40 -8.91
CA MET A 59 7.66 5.72 -7.66
C MET A 59 7.36 4.24 -7.94
N ALA A 60 8.27 3.36 -7.53
CA ALA A 60 8.05 1.93 -7.64
C ALA A 60 7.09 1.43 -6.54
N CYS A 61 5.95 0.87 -6.94
CA CYS A 61 5.00 0.18 -6.09
C CYS A 61 4.36 -0.96 -6.88
N ASN A 62 3.58 -1.81 -6.21
CA ASN A 62 2.97 -2.98 -6.86
C ASN A 62 1.47 -3.05 -6.58
N LYS A 63 0.66 -3.17 -7.63
CA LYS A 63 -0.76 -3.50 -7.49
C LYS A 63 -0.90 -4.89 -6.87
N ASN A 64 -1.76 -5.02 -5.86
CA ASN A 64 -1.90 -6.26 -5.10
C ASN A 64 -3.38 -6.49 -4.76
N THR A 65 -3.80 -7.75 -4.80
CA THR A 65 -5.16 -8.12 -4.39
C THR A 65 -5.36 -7.85 -2.90
N ILE A 66 -6.59 -7.54 -2.54
CA ILE A 66 -7.05 -7.30 -1.17
C ILE A 66 -8.27 -8.17 -0.84
N PRO A 67 -8.60 -8.37 0.45
CA PRO A 67 -9.85 -9.04 0.83
C PRO A 67 -11.06 -8.37 0.17
N GLY A 68 -11.91 -9.17 -0.46
CA GLY A 68 -13.10 -8.70 -1.19
C GLY A 68 -12.89 -8.43 -2.68
N ASP A 69 -11.68 -8.58 -3.21
CA ASP A 69 -11.48 -8.57 -4.67
C ASP A 69 -12.16 -9.79 -5.32
N VAL A 70 -13.02 -9.53 -6.30
CA VAL A 70 -13.73 -10.56 -7.09
C VAL A 70 -12.82 -11.17 -8.17
N SER A 71 -11.77 -10.47 -8.58
CA SER A 71 -10.83 -10.92 -9.62
C SER A 71 -9.41 -10.49 -9.30
N ALA A 72 -8.47 -11.42 -9.47
CA ALA A 72 -7.04 -11.14 -9.36
C ALA A 72 -6.52 -10.24 -10.50
N MET A 73 -7.25 -10.14 -11.62
CA MET A 73 -6.90 -9.29 -12.76
C MET A 73 -7.19 -7.80 -12.49
N THR A 74 -8.02 -7.50 -11.49
CA THR A 74 -8.43 -6.13 -11.15
C THR A 74 -8.20 -5.85 -9.65
N PRO A 75 -6.94 -5.88 -9.18
CA PRO A 75 -6.62 -5.75 -7.77
C PRO A 75 -7.05 -4.39 -7.21
N GLY A 76 -7.67 -4.40 -6.04
CA GLY A 76 -8.15 -3.21 -5.33
C GLY A 76 -7.13 -2.51 -4.46
N GLY A 77 -5.88 -3.01 -4.37
CA GLY A 77 -4.88 -2.46 -3.47
C GLY A 77 -3.53 -2.16 -4.10
N ILE A 78 -2.72 -1.44 -3.34
CA ILE A 78 -1.32 -1.15 -3.65
C ILE A 78 -0.43 -1.53 -2.47
N ARG A 79 0.64 -2.27 -2.75
CA ARG A 79 1.66 -2.70 -1.79
C ARG A 79 2.88 -1.80 -1.90
N MET A 80 3.36 -1.33 -0.75
CA MET A 80 4.58 -0.53 -0.61
C MET A 80 5.39 -1.07 0.56
N GLY A 81 6.71 -1.11 0.44
CA GLY A 81 7.56 -1.71 1.46
C GLY A 81 8.98 -1.91 0.97
N LYS A 82 9.86 -2.35 1.86
CA LYS A 82 11.30 -2.49 1.60
C LYS A 82 11.82 -3.90 1.81
#